data_AF-A0A2G6WQC9-F1
#
_entry.id   AF-A0A2G6WQC9-F1
#
_cell.length_a   1.000
_cell.length_b   1.000
_cell.length_c   1.000
_cell.angle_alpha   90.00
_cell.angle_beta   90.00
_cell.angle_gamma   90.00
#
_symmetry.space_group_name_H-M   'P 1'
#
loop_
_entity.id
_entity.type
_entity.pdbx_description
1 polymer ?
#
loop_
_entity_poly.entity_id
_entity_poly.type
_entity_poly.pdbx_seq_one_letter_code
_entity_poly.pdbx_strand_id
1 'polypeptide(L)' 'MEAIRRIISVKNQSVTVILPDDFKADEVEVIILPVQNDEYKIPQWQIDQVRERTEAYLKNPKNVTDIDDFLKEIENDL' A
#
# COMPACT_ATOMS: atom_id res chain seq x y z
N MET A 1 -3.41 5.74 13.16
CA MET A 1 -4.27 4.54 13.33
C MET A 1 -3.72 3.46 12.43
N GLU A 2 -3.41 2.28 12.97
CA GLU A 2 -2.94 1.16 12.14
C GLU A 2 -4.14 0.39 11.59
N ALA A 3 -4.28 0.34 10.26
CA ALA A 3 -5.35 -0.39 9.60
C ALA A 3 -5.00 -1.88 9.48
N ILE A 4 -5.88 -2.76 9.97
CA ILE A 4 -5.69 -4.21 9.89
C ILE A 4 -6.25 -4.72 8.55
N ARG A 5 -5.39 -5.15 7.62
CA ARG A 5 -5.79 -5.81 6.37
C ARG A 5 -5.59 -7.32 6.47
N ARG A 6 -6.67 -8.10 6.36
CA ARG A 6 -6.62 -9.57 6.41
C ARG A 6 -7.47 -10.18 5.29
N ILE A 7 -6.94 -11.22 4.63
CA ILE A 7 -7.69 -12.03 3.66
C ILE A 7 -8.34 -13.18 4.43
N ILE A 8 -9.67 -13.25 4.42
CA ILE A 8 -10.46 -14.22 5.18
C ILE A 8 -11.25 -15.09 4.19
N SER A 9 -11.23 -16.41 4.38
CA SER A 9 -12.00 -17.34 3.57
C SER A 9 -13.50 -17.23 3.89
N VAL A 10 -14.32 -17.15 2.86
CA VAL A 10 -15.79 -17.19 3.00
C VAL A 10 -16.24 -18.64 3.20
N LYS A 11 -17.03 -18.90 4.25
CA LYS A 11 -17.67 -20.20 4.50
C LYS A 11 -19.17 -19.99 4.70
N ASN A 12 -20.00 -20.71 3.94
CA ASN A 12 -21.47 -20.61 4.03
C ASN A 12 -21.98 -19.14 3.95
N GLN A 13 -21.46 -18.37 2.98
CA GLN A 13 -21.76 -16.93 2.82
C GLN A 13 -21.48 -16.07 4.07
N SER A 14 -20.64 -16.55 4.98
CA SER A 14 -20.29 -15.87 6.23
C SER A 14 -18.78 -15.64 6.34
N VAL A 15 -18.40 -14.58 7.04
CA VAL A 15 -17.02 -14.26 7.42
C VAL A 15 -16.97 -13.97 8.92
N THR A 16 -15.92 -14.46 9.60
CA THR A 16 -15.69 -14.19 11.02
C THR A 16 -14.43 -13.35 11.18
N VAL A 17 -14.57 -12.16 11.75
CA VAL A 17 -13.45 -11.28 12.10
C VAL A 17 -13.26 -11.36 13.61
N ILE A 18 -12.06 -11.73 14.05
CA ILE A 18 -11.66 -11.74 15.46
C ILE A 18 -10.67 -10.60 15.64
N LEU A 19 -11.04 -9.61 16.45
CA LEU A 19 -10.18 -8.47 16.78
C LEU A 19 -9.11 -8.91 17.81
N PRO A 20 -7.91 -8.31 17.78
CA PRO A 20 -6.90 -8.50 18.82
C PRO A 20 -7.41 -8.08 20.21
N ASP A 21 -6.87 -8.72 21.27
CA ASP A 21 -7.24 -8.43 22.66
C ASP A 21 -6.94 -6.98 23.08
N ASP A 22 -6.00 -6.32 22.40
CA ASP A 22 -5.57 -4.95 22.64
C ASP A 22 -6.24 -3.91 21.72
N PHE A 23 -7.24 -4.29 20.94
CA PHE A 23 -8.02 -3.37 20.10
C PHE A 23 -8.91 -2.45 20.95
N LYS A 24 -8.68 -1.13 20.87
CA LYS A 24 -9.34 -0.10 21.72
C LYS A 24 -10.11 0.96 20.91
N ALA A 25 -11.04 0.53 20.06
CA ALA A 25 -11.95 1.45 19.37
C ALA A 25 -13.41 1.03 19.61
N ASP A 26 -14.29 2.03 19.65
CA ASP A 26 -15.73 1.83 19.91
C ASP A 26 -16.46 1.31 18.66
N GLU A 27 -15.95 1.60 17.46
CA GLU A 27 -16.55 1.21 16.18
C GLU A 27 -15.49 0.74 15.17
N VAL A 28 -15.92 -0.11 14.23
CA VAL A 28 -15.12 -0.61 13.11
C VAL A 28 -15.90 -0.50 11.81
N GLU A 29 -15.28 0.11 10.80
CA GLU A 29 -15.79 0.12 9.44
C GLU A 29 -15.24 -1.10 8.67
N VAL A 30 -16.12 -1.83 7.96
CA VAL A 30 -15.75 -3.03 7.19
C VAL A 30 -16.13 -2.86 5.73
N ILE A 31 -15.15 -2.95 4.84
CA ILE A 31 -15.35 -2.96 3.39
C ILE A 31 -15.11 -4.39 2.86
N ILE A 32 -16.16 -5.02 2.34
CA ILE A 32 -16.10 -6.37 1.77
C ILE A 32 -15.98 -6.28 0.26
N LEU A 33 -14.84 -6.72 -0.27
CA LEU A 33 -14.61 -6.83 -1.71
C LEU A 33 -14.35 -8.29 -2.06
N PRO A 34 -14.91 -8.80 -3.19
CA PRO A 34 -14.52 -10.11 -3.68
C PRO A 34 -13.01 -10.10 -3.95
N VAL A 35 -12.31 -11.12 -3.47
CA VAL A 35 -10.89 -11.29 -3.79
C VAL A 35 -10.80 -11.57 -5.28
N GLN A 36 -10.34 -10.59 -6.05
CA GLN A 36 -9.92 -10.82 -7.42
C GLN A 36 -8.57 -11.55 -7.33
N ASN A 37 -8.56 -12.85 -7.65
CA ASN A 37 -7.34 -13.64 -7.81
C ASN A 37 -6.58 -13.28 -9.10
N ASP A 38 -7.02 -12.26 -9.83
CA ASP A 38 -6.18 -11.63 -10.83
C ASP A 38 -4.94 -11.13 -10.08
N GLU A 39 -3.77 -11.64 -10.44
CA GLU A 39 -2.48 -11.08 -10.00
C GLU A 39 -2.61 -9.57 -9.96
N TYR A 40 -2.30 -8.94 -8.83
CA TYR A 40 -2.40 -7.49 -8.69
C TYR A 40 -1.76 -6.83 -9.92
N LYS A 41 -2.60 -6.32 -10.83
CA LYS A 41 -2.14 -5.73 -12.07
C LYS A 41 -1.67 -4.34 -11.72
N ILE A 42 -0.35 -4.18 -11.65
CA ILE A 42 0.28 -2.88 -11.47
C ILE A 42 -0.33 -1.92 -12.51
N PRO A 43 -1.02 -0.84 -12.09
CA PRO A 43 -1.59 0.12 -13.02
C PRO A 43 -0.53 0.69 -13.96
N GLN A 44 -0.90 0.93 -15.22
CA GLN A 44 0.05 1.40 -16.24
C GLN A 44 0.81 2.67 -15.81
N TRP A 45 0.13 3.59 -15.10
CA TRP A 45 0.76 4.82 -14.60
C TRP A 45 1.92 4.55 -13.61
N GLN A 46 1.83 3.50 -12.79
CA GLN A 46 2.92 3.11 -11.87
C GLN A 46 4.10 2.57 -12.66
N ILE A 47 3.83 1.75 -13.68
CA ILE A 47 4.86 1.21 -14.58
C ILE A 47 5.55 2.37 -15.32
N ASP A 48 4.78 3.33 -15.83
CA ASP A 48 5.29 4.49 -16.54
C ASP A 48 6.16 5.37 -15.62
N GLN A 49 5.74 5.63 -14.38
CA GLN A 49 6.51 6.38 -13.38
C GLN A 49 7.85 5.71 -13.05
N VAL A 50 7.85 4.39 -12.79
CA VAL A 50 9.09 3.66 -12.49
C VAL A 50 10.03 3.66 -13.70
N ARG A 51 9.48 3.50 -14.92
CA ARG A 51 10.27 3.54 -16.16
C ARG A 51 10.93 4.89 -16.36
N GLU A 52 10.19 5.98 -16.24
CA GLU A 52 10.69 7.35 -16.36
C GLU A 52 11.83 7.63 -15.37
N ARG A 53 11.63 7.26 -14.10
CA ARG A 53 12.67 7.41 -13.05
C ARG A 53 13.91 6.58 -13.35
N THR A 54 13.73 5.36 -13.85
CA THR A 54 14.84 4.47 -14.22
C THR A 54 15.64 5.05 -15.39
N GLU A 55 14.97 5.53 -16.43
CA GLU A 55 15.63 6.16 -17.57
C GLU A 55 16.37 7.45 -17.18
N ALA A 56 15.78 8.27 -16.31
CA ALA A 56 16.42 9.47 -15.78
C ALA A 56 17.69 9.15 -14.97
N TYR A 57 17.61 8.14 -14.10
CA TYR A 57 18.76 7.65 -13.34
C TYR A 57 19.87 7.11 -14.24
N LEU A 58 19.54 6.27 -15.22
CA LEU A 58 20.53 5.70 -16.13
C LEU A 58 21.26 6.77 -16.97
N LYS A 59 20.56 7.87 -17.32
CA LYS A 59 21.17 9.01 -18.02
C LYS A 59 22.10 9.82 -17.13
N ASN A 60 21.81 9.96 -15.83
CA ASN A 60 22.68 10.68 -14.89
C ASN A 60 22.66 10.05 -13.48
N PRO A 61 23.45 8.99 -13.25
CA PRO A 61 23.41 8.24 -12.00
C PRO A 61 23.85 9.00 -10.75
N LYS A 62 24.49 10.17 -10.94
CA LYS A 62 24.96 11.02 -9.84
C LYS A 62 23.90 12.01 -9.35
N ASN A 63 22.77 12.11 -10.05
CA ASN A 63 21.68 13.02 -9.74
C ASN A 63 20.56 12.33 -8.95
N VAL A 64 20.94 11.39 -8.08
CA VAL A 64 20.02 10.75 -7.15
C VAL A 64 20.00 11.60 -5.89
N THR A 65 18.80 12.00 -5.46
CA THR A 65 18.60 12.65 -4.17
C THR A 65 19.09 11.71 -3.07
N ASP A 66 19.89 12.23 -2.14
CA ASP A 66 20.29 11.47 -0.97
C ASP A 66 19.04 10.98 -0.23
N ILE A 67 19.09 9.76 0.32
CA ILE A 67 17.96 9.16 1.02
C ILE A 67 17.50 10.04 2.19
N ASP A 68 18.43 10.72 2.87
CA ASP A 68 18.10 11.60 3.99
C ASP A 68 17.34 12.85 3.54
N ASP A 69 17.64 13.38 2.35
CA ASP A 69 16.94 14.54 1.81
C ASP A 69 15.56 14.16 1.25
N PHE A 70 15.42 12.98 0.65
CA PHE A 70 14.14 12.42 0.24
C PHE A 70 13.19 12.21 1.44
N LEU A 71 13.69 11.67 2.55
CA LEU A 71 12.88 11.46 3.75
C LEU A 71 12.41 12.78 4.36
N LYS A 72 13.25 13.82 4.36
CA LYS A 72 12.85 15.18 4.79
C LYS A 72 11.78 15.80 3.89
N GLU A 73 11.84 15.60 2.57
CA GLU A 73 10.80 16.09 1.66
C GLU A 73 9.44 15.47 2.00
N ILE A 74 9.40 14.17 2.27
CA ILE A 74 8.16 13.48 2.69
C ILE A 74 7.64 13.99 4.03
N GLU A 75 8.52 14.19 5.02
CA GLU A 75 8.12 14.74 6.33
C GLU A 75 7.56 16.17 6.22
N ASN A 76 8.05 16.99 5.28
CA ASN A 76 7.57 18.35 5.08
C ASN A 76 6.24 18.44 4.29
N ASP A 77 5.91 17.43 3.50
CA ASP A 77 4.66 17.34 2.72
C ASP A 77 3.49 16.73 3.52
N LEU A 78 3.73 16.25 4.75
CA LEU A 78 2.75 15.68 5.70
C LEU A 78 2.31 16.69 6.76
#